data_AF-K1RT54-F1
#
_entry.id   AF-K1RT54-F1
#
_cell.length_a   1.000
_cell.length_b   1.000
_cell.length_c   1.000
_cell.angle_alpha   90.00
_cell.angle_beta   90.00
_cell.angle_gamma   90.00
#
_symmetry.space_group_name_H-M   'P 1'
#
loop_
_entity.id
_entity.type
_entity.pdbx_description
1 polymer ?
#
loop_
_entity_poly.entity_id
_entity_poly.type
_entity_poly.pdbx_seq_one_letter_code
_entity_poly.pdbx_strand_id
1 'polypeptide(L)'
;NKVPTFGYDANNDAVAAIAEGYGGTISQHADVQAYLTLRVIRNALDGVDIDTGIGTEDEAGNVLSEDVYTYNEEQRSYYALNVAVTADNYQEFTDSTKVYEPVSKQLDEKEHAKKKVWLNIYNASDNFLSSTYQPLLKNYDDLLNLDVEYIGGDGQTESNITNRLGNPSQYDAFAINM
;
A
#
# COMPACT_ATOMS: atom_id res chain seq x y z
N ASN A 1 -19.56 25.69 -12.06
CA ASN A 1 -18.79 26.58 -12.96
C ASN A 1 -18.31 25.76 -14.15
N LYS A 2 -18.44 26.23 -15.40
CA LYS A 2 -17.98 25.50 -16.62
C LYS A 2 -16.46 25.60 -16.86
N VAL A 3 -15.67 25.77 -15.79
CA VAL A 3 -14.21 25.92 -15.88
C VAL A 3 -13.60 24.52 -15.75
N PRO A 4 -12.90 24.01 -16.77
CA PRO A 4 -12.19 22.75 -16.66
C PRO A 4 -11.22 22.79 -15.48
N THR A 5 -11.36 21.84 -14.55
CA THR A 5 -10.59 21.79 -13.32
C THR A 5 -10.00 20.39 -13.17
N PHE A 6 -8.68 20.32 -13.02
CA PHE A 6 -7.92 19.08 -12.88
C PHE A 6 -7.01 19.18 -11.66
N GLY A 7 -6.97 18.14 -10.85
CA GLY A 7 -6.19 18.08 -9.61
C GLY A 7 -5.12 16.99 -9.61
N TYR A 8 -4.53 16.78 -8.44
CA TYR A 8 -3.64 15.68 -8.10
C TYR A 8 -4.04 15.14 -6.71
N ASP A 9 -3.50 14.00 -6.31
CA ASP A 9 -3.67 13.26 -5.04
C ASP A 9 -4.89 12.35 -4.94
N ALA A 10 -5.92 12.54 -5.77
CA ALA A 10 -7.18 11.79 -5.67
C ALA A 10 -7.78 11.76 -4.25
N ASN A 11 -7.68 12.88 -3.53
CA ASN A 11 -8.36 13.06 -2.24
C ASN A 11 -9.88 12.86 -2.40
N ASN A 12 -10.53 12.34 -1.37
CA ASN A 12 -11.95 11.96 -1.41
C ASN A 12 -12.88 13.09 -1.89
N ASP A 13 -12.58 14.34 -1.53
CA ASP A 13 -13.32 15.52 -1.98
C ASP A 13 -13.09 15.84 -3.47
N ALA A 14 -11.85 15.72 -3.94
CA ALA A 14 -11.51 15.88 -5.35
C ALA A 14 -12.16 14.79 -6.21
N VAL A 15 -12.19 13.54 -5.74
CA VAL A 15 -12.88 12.42 -6.41
C VAL A 15 -14.39 12.66 -6.44
N ALA A 16 -14.99 13.09 -5.31
CA ALA A 16 -16.41 13.42 -5.27
C ALA A 16 -16.79 14.57 -6.21
N ALA A 17 -15.93 15.59 -6.34
CA ALA A 17 -16.17 16.73 -7.22
C ALA A 17 -16.22 16.36 -8.72
N ILE A 18 -15.67 15.21 -9.12
CA ILE A 18 -15.78 14.71 -10.50
C ILE A 18 -17.25 14.47 -10.89
N ALA A 19 -18.06 13.96 -9.95
CA ALA A 19 -19.50 13.81 -10.15
C ALA A 19 -20.23 15.16 -10.37
N GLU A 20 -19.63 16.26 -9.90
CA GLU A 20 -20.14 17.62 -10.06
C GLU A 20 -19.56 18.35 -11.28
N GLY A 21 -18.75 17.66 -12.09
CA GLY A 21 -18.19 18.17 -13.35
C GLY A 21 -16.74 18.64 -13.28
N TYR A 22 -15.97 18.27 -12.26
CA TYR A 22 -14.51 18.36 -12.35
C TYR A 22 -13.99 17.43 -13.44
N GLY A 23 -12.91 17.87 -14.12
CA GLY A 23 -12.33 17.14 -15.25
C GLY A 23 -11.58 15.88 -14.83
N GLY A 24 -11.02 15.86 -13.62
CA GLY A 24 -10.34 14.70 -13.06
C GLY A 24 -9.27 15.04 -12.04
N THR A 25 -8.61 14.01 -11.53
CA THR A 25 -7.46 14.09 -10.63
C THR A 25 -6.52 12.91 -10.92
N ILE A 26 -5.38 12.84 -10.23
CA ILE A 26 -4.41 11.76 -10.38
C ILE A 26 -4.26 11.04 -9.04
N SER A 27 -4.45 9.72 -9.04
CA SER A 27 -4.13 8.86 -7.91
C SER A 27 -2.69 8.39 -8.00
N GLN A 28 -2.01 8.35 -6.85
CA GLN A 28 -0.69 7.73 -6.69
C GLN A 28 -0.76 6.21 -6.46
N HIS A 29 -1.94 5.58 -6.53
CA HIS A 29 -2.12 4.14 -6.30
C HIS A 29 -1.60 3.66 -4.93
N ALA A 30 -2.07 4.31 -3.87
CA ALA A 30 -1.70 3.97 -2.50
C ALA A 30 -2.01 2.50 -2.15
N ASP A 31 -3.06 1.92 -2.75
CA ASP A 31 -3.44 0.52 -2.66
C ASP A 31 -2.40 -0.44 -3.23
N VAL A 32 -1.82 -0.12 -4.39
CA VAL A 32 -0.73 -0.88 -4.99
C VAL A 32 0.56 -0.69 -4.20
N GLN A 33 0.85 0.52 -3.71
CA GLN A 33 2.02 0.79 -2.86
C GLN A 33 1.98 -0.01 -1.55
N ALA A 34 0.82 -0.02 -0.86
CA ALA A 34 0.63 -0.79 0.37
C ALA A 34 0.76 -2.29 0.12
N TYR A 35 0.18 -2.80 -0.97
CA TYR A 35 0.35 -4.20 -1.38
C TYR A 35 1.83 -4.55 -1.61
N LEU A 36 2.53 -3.79 -2.45
CA LEU A 36 3.95 -4.02 -2.76
C LEU A 36 4.82 -4.02 -1.49
N THR A 37 4.55 -3.11 -0.55
CA THR A 37 5.26 -3.02 0.74
C THR A 37 5.19 -4.34 1.49
N LEU A 38 4.00 -4.90 1.68
CA LEU A 38 3.80 -6.13 2.44
C LEU A 38 4.13 -7.37 1.61
N ARG A 39 3.90 -7.34 0.29
CA ARG A 39 4.13 -8.49 -0.59
C ARG A 39 5.60 -8.83 -0.73
N VAL A 40 6.46 -7.83 -0.89
CA VAL A 40 7.92 -8.04 -0.93
C VAL A 40 8.41 -8.68 0.37
N ILE A 41 7.87 -8.26 1.52
CA ILE A 41 8.17 -8.86 2.83
C ILE A 41 7.70 -10.30 2.89
N ARG A 42 6.45 -10.56 2.46
CA ARG A 42 5.87 -11.91 2.43
C ARG A 42 6.72 -12.87 1.58
N ASN A 43 7.07 -12.47 0.37
CA ASN A 43 7.89 -13.26 -0.55
C ASN A 43 9.27 -13.56 0.04
N ALA A 44 9.90 -12.57 0.66
CA ALA A 44 11.19 -12.76 1.34
C ALA A 44 11.10 -13.74 2.51
N LEU A 45 10.00 -13.69 3.28
CA LEU A 45 9.76 -14.59 4.42
C LEU A 45 9.45 -16.03 4.00
N ASP A 46 8.84 -16.21 2.83
CA ASP A 46 8.56 -17.53 2.25
C ASP A 46 9.74 -18.10 1.45
N GLY A 47 10.75 -17.27 1.16
CA GLY A 47 11.93 -17.69 0.40
C GLY A 47 11.64 -17.97 -1.07
N VAL A 48 10.59 -17.35 -1.62
CA VAL A 48 10.18 -17.46 -3.02
C VAL A 48 10.76 -16.33 -3.87
N ASP A 49 10.53 -16.37 -5.18
CA ASP A 49 10.90 -15.26 -6.06
C ASP A 49 10.18 -13.97 -5.64
N ILE A 50 10.91 -12.85 -5.64
CA ILE A 50 10.38 -11.58 -5.14
C ILE A 50 9.20 -11.06 -5.98
N ASP A 51 9.07 -11.51 -7.21
CA ASP A 51 8.01 -11.11 -8.14
C ASP A 51 6.75 -12.00 -8.05
N THR A 52 6.75 -13.01 -7.18
CA THR A 52 5.58 -13.88 -6.92
C THR A 52 4.44 -13.06 -6.33
N GLY A 53 3.25 -13.13 -6.91
CA GLY A 53 2.10 -12.27 -6.63
C GLY A 53 2.24 -10.81 -7.07
N ILE A 54 3.33 -10.46 -7.76
CA ILE A 54 3.56 -9.12 -8.31
C ILE A 54 3.46 -9.21 -9.84
N GLY A 55 4.51 -9.64 -10.55
CA GLY A 55 4.47 -9.89 -12.00
C GLY A 55 4.24 -11.36 -12.37
N THR A 56 4.43 -12.28 -11.42
CA THR A 56 4.10 -13.69 -11.58
C THR A 56 2.93 -14.05 -10.67
N GLU A 57 1.91 -14.74 -11.18
CA GLU A 57 0.76 -15.16 -10.37
C GLU A 57 1.18 -16.09 -9.21
N ASP A 58 0.64 -15.85 -8.03
CA ASP A 58 0.83 -16.74 -6.86
C ASP A 58 -0.20 -17.89 -6.81
N GLU A 59 -0.06 -18.78 -5.84
CA GLU A 59 -0.96 -19.92 -5.64
C GLU A 59 -2.41 -19.55 -5.27
N ALA A 60 -2.64 -18.35 -4.73
CA ALA A 60 -3.97 -17.81 -4.50
C ALA A 60 -4.57 -17.15 -5.76
N GLY A 61 -3.75 -16.90 -6.78
CA GLY A 61 -4.11 -16.20 -8.01
C GLY A 61 -4.09 -14.68 -7.87
N ASN A 62 -3.26 -14.14 -6.97
CA ASN A 62 -2.95 -12.71 -6.92
C ASN A 62 -1.87 -12.40 -7.95
N VAL A 63 -2.05 -11.33 -8.71
CA VAL A 63 -1.06 -10.77 -9.63
C VAL A 63 -1.40 -9.32 -9.94
N LEU A 64 -0.39 -8.45 -10.04
CA LEU A 64 -0.57 -7.10 -10.54
C LEU A 64 -0.47 -7.09 -12.07
N SER A 65 -1.27 -6.25 -12.71
CA SER A 65 -1.08 -5.95 -14.12
C SER A 65 0.18 -5.10 -14.32
N GLU A 66 0.89 -5.29 -15.43
CA GLU A 66 2.14 -4.58 -15.73
C GLU A 66 1.97 -3.05 -15.88
N ASP A 67 0.74 -2.57 -16.06
CA ASP A 67 0.40 -1.15 -16.22
C ASP A 67 0.20 -0.40 -14.89
N VAL A 68 0.24 -1.08 -13.74
CA VAL A 68 0.07 -0.44 -12.41
C VAL A 68 1.35 -0.33 -11.61
N TYR A 69 2.47 -0.92 -12.06
CA TYR A 69 3.74 -0.81 -11.36
C TYR A 69 4.94 -0.89 -12.31
N THR A 70 6.12 -0.53 -11.81
CA THR A 70 7.40 -0.80 -12.47
C THR A 70 8.46 -1.20 -11.45
N TYR A 71 9.40 -2.04 -11.87
CA TYR A 71 10.57 -2.42 -11.08
C TYR A 71 11.82 -1.73 -11.60
N ASN A 72 12.54 -1.05 -10.71
CA ASN A 72 13.86 -0.50 -10.98
C ASN A 72 14.92 -1.42 -10.35
N GLU A 73 15.67 -2.13 -11.19
CA GLU A 73 16.69 -3.09 -10.75
C GLU A 73 17.87 -2.42 -10.03
N GLU A 74 18.34 -1.25 -10.50
CA GLU A 74 19.46 -0.52 -9.90
C GLU A 74 19.14 -0.07 -8.48
N GLN A 75 17.90 0.37 -8.26
CA GLN A 75 17.41 0.82 -6.96
C GLN A 75 16.83 -0.31 -6.13
N ARG A 76 16.59 -1.48 -6.74
CA ARG A 76 15.90 -2.64 -6.16
C ARG A 76 14.53 -2.26 -5.59
N SER A 77 13.80 -1.44 -6.35
CA SER A 77 12.58 -0.79 -5.88
C SER A 77 11.42 -1.02 -6.84
N TYR A 78 10.28 -1.36 -6.28
CA TYR A 78 8.99 -1.32 -6.98
C TYR A 78 8.35 0.06 -6.81
N TYR A 79 7.77 0.58 -7.90
CA TYR A 79 7.05 1.84 -7.94
C TYR A 79 5.65 1.60 -8.47
N ALA A 80 4.62 2.00 -7.72
CA ALA A 80 3.28 2.08 -8.27
C ALA A 80 3.21 3.19 -9.33
N LEU A 81 2.49 2.92 -10.42
CA LEU A 81 2.27 3.91 -11.48
C LEU A 81 1.03 4.74 -11.15
N ASN A 82 1.09 6.03 -11.45
CA ASN A 82 -0.04 6.93 -11.24
C ASN A 82 -1.20 6.59 -12.19
N VAL A 83 -2.44 6.79 -11.75
CA VAL A 83 -3.63 6.61 -12.59
C VAL A 83 -4.48 7.87 -12.64
N ALA A 84 -4.94 8.17 -13.84
CA ALA A 84 -5.91 9.23 -14.07
C ALA A 84 -7.27 8.80 -13.51
N VAL A 85 -7.82 9.64 -12.65
CA VAL A 85 -9.18 9.49 -12.11
C VAL A 85 -10.07 10.50 -12.83
N THR A 86 -10.98 9.99 -13.64
CA THR A 86 -11.86 10.76 -14.53
C THR A 86 -13.32 10.40 -14.29
N ALA A 87 -14.23 11.01 -15.05
CA ALA A 87 -15.65 10.67 -15.01
C ALA A 87 -15.93 9.18 -15.31
N ASP A 88 -15.01 8.48 -15.97
CA ASP A 88 -15.19 7.08 -16.37
C ASP A 88 -14.92 6.10 -15.22
N ASN A 89 -14.06 6.45 -14.25
CA ASN A 89 -13.58 5.52 -13.21
C ASN A 89 -13.59 6.09 -11.78
N TYR A 90 -14.01 7.35 -11.54
CA TYR A 90 -13.93 7.97 -10.20
C TYR A 90 -14.62 7.17 -9.08
N GLN A 91 -15.64 6.37 -9.42
CA GLN A 91 -16.36 5.51 -8.48
C GLN A 91 -15.47 4.42 -7.87
N GLU A 92 -14.38 4.04 -8.54
CA GLU A 92 -13.40 3.09 -8.02
C GLU A 92 -12.51 3.72 -6.92
N PHE A 93 -12.47 5.05 -6.86
CA PHE A 93 -11.61 5.83 -5.97
C PHE A 93 -12.39 6.53 -4.84
N THR A 94 -13.68 6.24 -4.65
CA THR A 94 -14.49 6.86 -3.58
C THR A 94 -14.18 6.32 -2.19
N ASP A 95 -13.56 5.14 -2.11
CA ASP A 95 -13.04 4.56 -0.87
C ASP A 95 -11.51 4.46 -0.97
N SER A 96 -10.82 5.39 -0.32
CA SER A 96 -9.35 5.45 -0.30
C SER A 96 -8.71 4.28 0.45
N THR A 97 -9.48 3.45 1.14
CA THR A 97 -8.99 2.32 1.94
C THR A 97 -9.28 0.96 1.30
N LYS A 98 -9.93 0.95 0.14
CA LYS A 98 -10.24 -0.28 -0.60
C LYS A 98 -8.96 -0.89 -1.19
N VAL A 99 -8.78 -2.20 -0.98
CA VAL A 99 -7.70 -2.97 -1.60
C VAL A 99 -7.89 -3.11 -3.12
N TYR A 100 -6.78 -3.28 -3.83
CA TYR A 100 -6.78 -3.48 -5.28
C TYR A 100 -7.24 -4.90 -5.58
N GLU A 101 -8.37 -5.01 -6.29
CA GLU A 101 -9.10 -6.29 -6.48
C GLU A 101 -8.23 -7.44 -7.04
N PRO A 102 -7.34 -7.23 -8.05
CA PRO A 102 -6.50 -8.30 -8.59
C PRO A 102 -5.56 -8.98 -7.59
N VAL A 103 -5.27 -8.34 -6.45
CA VAL A 103 -4.36 -8.83 -5.41
C VAL A 103 -5.02 -8.90 -4.04
N SER A 104 -6.34 -9.17 -4.02
CA SER A 104 -7.16 -9.17 -2.81
C SER A 104 -7.51 -10.56 -2.28
N LYS A 105 -6.88 -11.64 -2.80
CA LYS A 105 -7.17 -13.01 -2.39
C LYS A 105 -6.28 -13.43 -1.22
N GLN A 106 -6.91 -14.06 -0.24
CA GLN A 106 -6.26 -14.59 0.97
C GLN A 106 -5.24 -15.69 0.64
N LEU A 107 -4.02 -15.56 1.15
CA LEU A 107 -3.04 -16.64 1.15
C LEU A 107 -3.45 -17.75 2.13
N ASP A 108 -3.28 -19.02 1.72
CA ASP A 108 -3.58 -20.16 2.59
C ASP A 108 -2.60 -20.21 3.78
N GLU A 109 -3.11 -20.17 5.02
CA GLU A 109 -2.28 -20.14 6.23
C GLU A 109 -1.43 -21.41 6.44
N LYS A 110 -1.73 -22.54 5.78
CA LYS A 110 -0.91 -23.76 5.89
C LYS A 110 0.35 -23.66 5.04
N GLU A 111 0.24 -23.04 3.87
CA GLU A 111 1.37 -22.82 2.95
C GLU A 111 2.13 -21.53 3.34
N HIS A 112 1.41 -20.49 3.77
CA HIS A 112 1.95 -19.19 4.18
C HIS A 112 1.67 -18.93 5.66
N ALA A 113 2.45 -19.59 6.52
CA ALA A 113 2.31 -19.44 7.96
C ALA A 113 2.42 -17.98 8.41
N LYS A 114 1.64 -17.62 9.44
CA LYS A 114 1.62 -16.26 10.00
C LYS A 114 3.01 -15.81 10.46
N LYS A 115 3.39 -14.58 10.11
CA LYS A 115 4.69 -13.98 10.45
C LYS A 115 4.51 -12.63 11.12
N LYS A 116 5.37 -12.32 12.10
CA LYS A 116 5.32 -11.06 12.84
C LYS A 116 6.18 -10.01 12.17
N VAL A 117 5.59 -8.86 11.83
CA VAL A 117 6.28 -7.76 11.15
C VAL A 117 6.20 -6.51 12.01
N TRP A 118 7.31 -5.78 12.09
CA TRP A 118 7.31 -4.45 12.69
C TRP A 118 7.31 -3.39 11.59
N LEU A 119 6.31 -2.51 11.59
CA LEU A 119 6.15 -1.48 10.56
C LEU A 119 5.98 -0.11 11.21
N ASN A 120 6.75 0.88 10.78
CA ASN A 120 6.54 2.25 11.23
C ASN A 120 6.06 3.19 10.12
N ILE A 121 5.36 4.25 10.53
CA ILE A 121 5.12 5.45 9.73
C ILE A 121 5.79 6.64 10.43
N TYR A 122 6.47 7.50 9.68
CA TYR A 122 7.31 8.56 10.27
C TYR A 122 6.50 9.57 11.09
N ASN A 123 5.25 9.82 10.68
CA ASN A 123 4.35 10.78 11.30
C ASN A 123 2.92 10.22 11.40
N ALA A 124 2.49 9.90 12.62
CA ALA A 124 1.12 9.45 12.90
C ALA A 124 0.05 10.53 12.65
N SER A 125 0.45 11.80 12.57
CA SER A 125 -0.44 12.93 12.27
C SER A 125 -0.47 13.28 10.79
N ASP A 126 0.30 12.59 9.94
CA ASP A 126 0.20 12.77 8.49
C ASP A 126 -1.12 12.18 8.00
N ASN A 127 -1.92 12.98 7.29
CA ASN A 127 -3.27 12.59 6.87
C ASN A 127 -3.25 11.43 5.88
N PHE A 128 -2.32 11.42 4.93
CA PHE A 128 -2.20 10.35 3.96
C PHE A 128 -1.82 9.03 4.64
N LEU A 129 -0.77 9.05 5.48
CA LEU A 129 -0.32 7.86 6.18
C LEU A 129 -1.36 7.31 7.16
N SER A 130 -1.97 8.18 7.97
CA SER A 130 -2.91 7.78 9.02
C SER A 130 -4.29 7.36 8.51
N SER A 131 -4.79 8.02 7.46
CA SER A 131 -6.17 7.83 6.98
C SER A 131 -6.28 7.02 5.69
N THR A 132 -5.18 6.80 4.96
CA THR A 132 -5.16 6.05 3.69
C THR A 132 -4.18 4.88 3.75
N TYR A 133 -2.89 5.15 3.90
CA TYR A 133 -1.84 4.14 3.73
C TYR A 133 -1.86 3.07 4.83
N GLN A 134 -1.89 3.47 6.11
CA GLN A 134 -1.93 2.52 7.22
C GLN A 134 -3.23 1.68 7.24
N PRO A 135 -4.43 2.24 6.97
CA PRO A 135 -5.62 1.42 6.74
C PRO A 135 -5.48 0.40 5.60
N LEU A 136 -4.88 0.78 4.46
CA LEU A 136 -4.62 -0.15 3.36
C LEU A 136 -3.67 -1.28 3.77
N LEU A 137 -2.57 -0.96 4.47
CA LEU A 137 -1.66 -1.96 5.02
C LEU A 137 -2.41 -2.96 5.92
N LYS A 138 -3.31 -2.46 6.79
CA LYS A 138 -4.16 -3.30 7.66
C LYS A 138 -5.18 -4.15 6.90
N ASN A 139 -5.58 -3.73 5.71
CA ASN A 139 -6.49 -4.54 4.89
C ASN A 139 -5.72 -5.63 4.13
N TYR A 140 -4.42 -5.46 3.88
CA TYR A 140 -3.56 -6.44 3.22
C TYR A 140 -2.82 -7.37 4.17
N ASP A 141 -2.52 -6.96 5.40
CA ASP A 141 -1.74 -7.78 6.33
C ASP A 141 -2.45 -9.09 6.68
N ASP A 142 -3.76 -9.05 6.91
CA ASP A 142 -4.61 -10.23 7.07
C ASP A 142 -4.57 -11.13 5.82
N LEU A 143 -4.70 -10.55 4.63
CA LEU A 143 -4.67 -11.29 3.35
C LEU A 143 -3.34 -12.00 3.10
N LEU A 144 -2.25 -11.45 3.63
CA LEU A 144 -0.88 -11.96 3.46
C LEU A 144 -0.38 -12.75 4.67
N ASN A 145 -1.25 -13.05 5.65
CA ASN A 145 -0.88 -13.74 6.89
C ASN A 145 0.28 -13.04 7.63
N LEU A 146 0.21 -11.72 7.77
CA LEU A 146 1.18 -10.91 8.51
C LEU A 146 0.54 -10.34 9.77
N ASP A 147 1.15 -10.61 10.93
CA ASP A 147 0.83 -9.96 12.20
C ASP A 147 1.69 -8.70 12.33
N VAL A 148 1.16 -7.57 11.87
CA VAL A 148 1.90 -6.32 11.76
C VAL A 148 1.69 -5.45 13.00
N GLU A 149 2.78 -5.11 13.68
CA GLU A 149 2.79 -4.08 14.72
C GLU A 149 3.07 -2.70 14.10
N TYR A 150 2.06 -1.83 14.11
CA TYR A 150 2.13 -0.48 13.54
C TYR A 150 2.61 0.57 14.55
N ILE A 151 3.72 1.24 14.23
CA ILE A 151 4.34 2.27 15.05
C ILE A 151 4.26 3.64 14.35
N GLY A 152 3.47 4.55 14.91
CA GLY A 152 3.44 5.94 14.44
C GLY A 152 4.44 6.85 15.15
N GLY A 153 5.26 7.57 14.39
CA GLY A 153 6.16 8.61 14.89
C GLY A 153 5.51 9.99 15.04
N ASP A 154 6.30 10.99 15.42
CA ASP A 154 5.86 12.39 15.57
C ASP A 154 6.20 13.28 14.36
N GLY A 155 6.83 12.71 13.33
CA GLY A 155 7.25 13.42 12.13
C GLY A 155 8.42 14.38 12.31
N GLN A 156 9.11 14.36 13.46
CA GLN A 156 10.18 15.30 13.80
C GLN A 156 11.43 14.61 14.34
N THR A 157 11.26 13.57 15.16
CA THR A 157 12.36 12.96 15.91
C THR A 157 12.44 11.46 15.66
N GLU A 158 13.51 11.00 15.03
CA GLU A 158 13.78 9.57 14.77
C GLU A 158 13.71 8.70 16.04
N SER A 159 14.15 9.24 17.18
CA SER A 159 14.12 8.54 18.46
C SER A 159 12.71 8.30 19.00
N ASN A 160 11.69 8.99 18.49
CA ASN A 160 10.29 8.70 18.79
C ASN A 160 9.91 7.27 18.34
N ILE A 161 10.46 6.84 17.22
CA ILE A 161 10.20 5.55 16.60
C ILE A 161 11.20 4.50 17.08
N THR A 162 12.50 4.78 16.96
CA THR A 162 13.55 3.78 17.26
C THR A 162 13.56 3.33 18.71
N ASN A 163 13.20 4.20 19.67
CA ASN A 163 13.09 3.80 21.09
C ASN A 163 11.94 2.83 21.38
N ARG A 164 10.97 2.71 20.46
CA ARG A 164 9.83 1.79 20.58
C ARG A 164 10.16 0.39 20.06
N LEU A 165 11.27 0.21 19.35
CA LEU A 165 11.78 -1.10 18.94
C LEU A 165 12.57 -1.76 20.07
N GLY A 166 11.88 -2.12 21.15
CA GLY A 166 12.52 -2.62 22.39
C GLY A 166 13.07 -4.05 22.32
N ASN A 167 12.46 -4.92 21.51
CA ASN A 167 12.91 -6.31 21.35
C ASN A 167 12.82 -6.73 19.87
N PRO A 168 13.84 -6.42 19.04
CA PRO A 168 13.81 -6.72 17.60
C PRO A 168 13.70 -8.21 17.28
N SER A 169 14.22 -9.10 18.13
CA SER A 169 14.29 -10.54 17.85
C SER A 169 12.94 -11.26 17.86
N GLN A 170 11.85 -10.59 18.24
CA GLN A 170 10.50 -11.15 18.19
C GLN A 170 9.83 -11.02 16.81
N TYR A 171 10.41 -10.23 15.90
CA TYR A 171 9.85 -9.98 14.58
C TYR A 171 10.60 -10.78 13.52
N ASP A 172 9.87 -11.27 12.54
CA ASP A 172 10.40 -11.97 11.38
C ASP A 172 10.91 -10.98 10.31
N ALA A 173 10.33 -9.78 10.23
CA ALA A 173 10.71 -8.73 9.28
C ALA A 173 10.39 -7.31 9.76
N PHE A 174 10.92 -6.32 9.04
CA PHE A 174 10.76 -4.90 9.32
C PHE A 174 10.40 -4.12 8.06
N ALA A 175 9.50 -3.15 8.18
CA ALA A 175 9.15 -2.18 7.16
C ALA A 175 9.34 -0.77 7.71
N ILE A 176 10.18 0.04 7.06
CA ILE A 176 10.66 1.29 7.63
C ILE A 176 10.25 2.48 6.77
N ASN A 177 9.65 3.49 7.39
CA ASN A 177 9.37 4.79 6.79
C ASN A 177 9.97 5.90 7.68
N MET A 178 11.11 6.45 7.27
CA MET A 178 11.83 7.52 7.99
C MET A 178 11.49 8.89 7.45
#